data_AF-A0A9Q8CAL8-F1
#
_entry.id   AF-A0A9Q8CAL8-F1
#
_cell.length_a   1.000
_cell.length_b   1.000
_cell.length_c   1.000
_cell.angle_alpha   90.00
_cell.angle_beta   90.00
_cell.angle_gamma   90.00
#
_symmetry.space_group_name_H-M   'P 1'
#
loop_
_entity.id
_entity.type
_entity.pdbx_description
1 polymer ?
#
loop_
_entity_poly.entity_id
_entity_poly.type
_entity_poly.pdbx_seq_one_letter_code
_entity_poly.pdbx_strand_id
1 'polypeptide(L)'
;MHRDEILFYTYLDECKKNFFTTEFYQNQDNKNKDYNFYSLTSVSFESQEYRNKFEKEWCEFKERFKIPDDTCLHFAEYKKLLSSKHVKNIELAFVQKSAIFSSDTQINLEKLEILLDGDELLNEKEKKSLLDEFHRIKDSEIAMTEKYQKGKELFNRYTKKAWEVDEKDMSGYELFLNSQEQFDIRNVHSFFLELKKILEEASFVILNTDYINLKKPYLANRKNTAPHIPSNANILPAKNLRKAEPRVTMKRHLDILIEFLISRKVDGVSYLDENLPDSVYTKLRFDADGKQFEAKNDLKMAFHECLAIGTDRFSQKTAVKVLDEIRFIRKEEVGSKNNPPHCGSEVVDFLCSLVCSETRVSYLTKIGVISSEDFPPGKYATLVFEEELEEITFKDMIEEKLFLSAIIDYT
;
A
#
# COMPACT_ATOMS: atom_id res chain seq x y z
N MET A 1 1.18 -43.62 -1.52
CA MET A 1 2.12 -42.84 -0.69
C MET A 1 1.64 -41.41 -0.80
N HIS A 2 0.93 -40.88 0.22
CA HIS A 2 0.56 -39.47 0.23
C HIS A 2 1.87 -38.67 0.23
N ARG A 3 2.15 -37.94 -0.85
CA ARG A 3 3.23 -36.95 -0.82
C ARG A 3 2.74 -35.84 0.11
N ASP A 4 3.59 -35.43 1.04
CA ASP A 4 3.27 -34.29 1.91
C ASP A 4 3.13 -33.06 1.03
N GLU A 5 1.90 -32.57 0.95
CA GLU A 5 1.50 -31.40 0.18
C GLU A 5 1.92 -30.14 0.94
N ILE A 6 2.70 -29.28 0.30
CA ILE A 6 3.17 -28.01 0.83
C ILE A 6 2.29 -26.89 0.25
N LEU A 7 1.49 -26.31 1.12
CA LEU A 7 0.67 -25.14 0.79
C LEU A 7 1.38 -23.86 1.21
N PHE A 8 1.42 -22.89 0.30
CA PHE A 8 1.81 -21.52 0.56
C PHE A 8 0.60 -20.57 0.64
N TYR A 9 0.68 -19.59 1.54
CA TYR A 9 -0.14 -18.38 1.47
C TYR A 9 0.68 -17.25 0.90
N THR A 10 0.28 -16.77 -0.29
CA THR A 10 0.94 -15.67 -0.97
C THR A 10 0.06 -14.42 -0.90
N TYR A 11 0.50 -13.43 -0.14
CA TYR A 11 -0.16 -12.13 -0.03
C TYR A 11 0.40 -11.17 -1.05
N LEU A 12 -0.47 -10.42 -1.73
CA LEU A 12 -0.08 -9.49 -2.81
C LEU A 12 -0.67 -8.10 -2.56
N ASP A 13 0.12 -7.09 -2.90
CA ASP A 13 -0.33 -5.71 -2.96
C ASP A 13 0.29 -4.97 -4.15
N GLU A 14 -0.40 -3.92 -4.61
CA GLU A 14 0.00 -3.09 -5.74
C GLU A 14 0.49 -1.71 -5.30
N CYS A 15 1.58 -1.24 -5.90
CA CYS A 15 2.07 0.12 -5.66
C CYS A 15 2.23 0.91 -6.96
N LYS A 16 1.40 1.94 -7.12
CA LYS A 16 1.46 2.93 -8.22
C LYS A 16 2.17 4.21 -7.81
N LYS A 17 1.88 4.68 -6.60
CA LYS A 17 2.41 5.92 -6.02
C LYS A 17 2.96 5.64 -4.65
N ASN A 18 4.11 6.20 -4.37
CA ASN A 18 4.80 6.17 -3.09
C ASN A 18 5.72 7.39 -2.97
N PHE A 19 6.46 7.49 -1.86
CA PHE A 19 7.38 8.59 -1.60
C PHE A 19 8.43 8.76 -2.71
N PHE A 20 9.03 7.67 -3.19
CA PHE A 20 9.95 7.69 -4.33
C PHE A 20 9.32 8.34 -5.57
N THR A 21 8.13 7.92 -5.99
CA THR A 21 7.50 8.49 -7.19
C THR A 21 7.17 9.97 -7.03
N THR A 22 6.77 10.40 -5.83
CA THR A 22 6.52 11.81 -5.54
C THR A 22 7.79 12.64 -5.72
N GLU A 23 8.88 12.20 -5.09
CA GLU A 23 10.18 12.86 -5.17
C GLU A 23 10.74 12.83 -6.60
N PHE A 24 10.60 11.71 -7.30
CA PHE A 24 10.99 11.56 -8.71
C PHE A 24 10.36 12.64 -9.59
N TYR A 25 9.07 12.92 -9.43
CA TYR A 25 8.40 13.98 -10.21
C TYR A 25 8.70 15.40 -9.73
N GLN A 26 9.09 15.59 -8.47
CA GLN A 26 9.49 16.90 -7.95
C GLN A 26 10.90 17.29 -8.41
N ASN A 27 11.82 16.32 -8.46
CA ASN A 27 13.23 16.54 -8.82
C ASN A 27 13.50 16.48 -10.33
N GLN A 28 12.58 15.95 -11.15
CA GLN A 28 12.72 16.03 -12.60
C GLN A 28 12.41 17.44 -13.13
N ASP A 29 13.44 18.29 -13.17
CA ASP A 29 13.44 19.60 -13.84
C ASP A 29 13.01 19.55 -15.33
N ASN A 30 13.04 18.36 -15.94
CA ASN A 30 12.70 18.13 -17.34
C ASN A 30 11.23 17.70 -17.52
N LYS A 31 10.36 18.69 -17.81
CA LYS A 31 8.92 18.56 -18.13
C LYS A 31 8.54 17.64 -19.33
N ASN A 32 9.45 16.84 -19.87
CA ASN A 32 9.25 16.14 -21.15
C ASN A 32 9.16 14.60 -21.06
N LYS A 33 9.43 13.97 -19.91
CA LYS A 33 9.36 12.51 -19.76
C LYS A 33 8.48 12.11 -18.58
N ASP A 34 7.22 11.85 -18.88
CA ASP A 34 6.25 11.38 -17.89
C ASP A 34 6.29 9.85 -17.86
N TYR A 35 6.51 9.25 -16.69
CA TYR A 35 6.60 7.79 -16.54
C TYR A 35 5.27 7.23 -16.02
N ASN A 36 5.03 5.95 -16.27
CA ASN A 36 4.00 5.18 -15.61
C ASN A 36 4.67 4.09 -14.80
N PHE A 37 4.36 4.05 -13.50
CA PHE A 37 4.88 3.09 -12.54
C PHE A 37 3.73 2.22 -12.04
N TYR A 38 3.93 0.91 -12.07
CA TYR A 38 3.03 -0.05 -11.45
C TYR A 38 3.84 -1.22 -10.90
N SER A 39 3.78 -1.47 -9.60
CA SER A 39 4.42 -2.63 -8.97
C SER A 39 3.39 -3.61 -8.46
N LEU A 40 3.75 -4.88 -8.50
CA LEU A 40 3.09 -5.94 -7.74
C LEU A 40 4.15 -6.64 -6.90
N THR A 41 4.02 -6.52 -5.58
CA THR A 41 4.88 -7.21 -4.62
C THR A 41 4.07 -8.31 -3.96
N SER A 42 4.71 -9.45 -3.68
CA SER A 42 4.12 -10.48 -2.86
C SER A 42 5.06 -10.98 -1.78
N VAL A 43 4.46 -11.43 -0.68
CA VAL A 43 5.11 -12.17 0.40
C VAL A 43 4.49 -13.56 0.45
N SER A 44 5.34 -14.58 0.38
CA SER A 44 4.91 -15.98 0.38
C SER A 44 5.40 -16.68 1.63
N PHE A 45 4.45 -17.22 2.39
CA PHE A 45 4.71 -18.01 3.60
C PHE A 45 4.32 -19.46 3.37
N GLU A 46 5.11 -20.39 3.92
CA GLU A 46 4.63 -21.75 4.09
C GLU A 46 3.47 -21.75 5.10
N SER A 47 2.34 -22.38 4.76
CA SER A 47 1.09 -22.21 5.51
C SER A 47 1.11 -22.76 6.93
N GLN A 48 1.96 -23.74 7.23
CA GLN A 48 2.11 -24.25 8.60
C GLN A 48 2.90 -23.26 9.45
N GLU A 49 4.03 -22.78 8.95
CA GLU A 49 4.85 -21.78 9.63
C GLU A 49 4.08 -20.47 9.84
N TYR A 50 3.36 -20.01 8.81
CA TYR A 50 2.48 -18.85 8.90
C TYR A 50 1.47 -18.96 10.04
N ARG A 51 0.69 -20.05 10.07
CA ARG A 51 -0.41 -20.22 11.03
C ARG A 51 0.07 -20.50 12.44
N ASN A 52 1.13 -21.29 12.59
CA ASN A 52 1.56 -21.79 13.90
C ASN A 52 2.54 -20.84 14.58
N LYS A 53 3.27 -20.01 13.81
CA LYS A 53 4.31 -19.12 14.33
C LYS A 53 4.00 -17.65 14.03
N PHE A 54 4.04 -17.26 12.75
CA PHE A 54 3.99 -15.83 12.38
C PHE A 54 2.71 -15.13 12.85
N GLU A 55 1.56 -15.77 12.69
CA GLU A 55 0.28 -15.21 13.14
C GLU A 55 0.25 -14.95 14.66
N LYS A 56 0.83 -15.87 15.43
CA LYS A 56 0.91 -15.73 16.87
C LYS A 56 1.81 -14.56 17.26
N GLU A 57 3.01 -14.48 16.67
CA GLU A 57 3.96 -13.40 16.89
C GLU A 57 3.38 -12.03 16.49
N TRP A 58 2.61 -11.99 15.41
CA TRP A 58 1.92 -10.79 14.96
C TRP A 58 0.80 -10.35 15.92
N CYS A 59 0.05 -11.30 16.47
CA CYS A 59 -0.95 -10.98 17.51
C CYS A 59 -0.27 -10.42 18.77
N GLU A 60 0.80 -11.05 19.24
CA GLU A 60 1.58 -10.60 20.41
C GLU A 60 2.16 -9.18 20.19
N PHE A 61 2.59 -8.88 18.95
CA PHE A 61 2.99 -7.53 18.56
C PHE A 61 1.87 -6.51 18.69
N LYS A 62 0.69 -6.82 18.14
CA LYS A 62 -0.48 -5.92 18.23
C LYS A 62 -0.90 -5.69 19.68
N GLU A 63 -0.91 -6.75 20.50
CA GLU A 63 -1.19 -6.65 21.94
C GLU A 63 -0.21 -5.74 22.67
N ARG A 64 1.11 -5.85 22.38
CA ARG A 64 2.15 -5.03 23.01
C ARG A 64 1.93 -3.53 22.80
N PHE A 65 1.47 -3.15 21.61
CA PHE A 65 1.18 -1.76 21.25
C PHE A 65 -0.30 -1.40 21.42
N LYS A 66 -1.09 -2.24 22.10
CA LYS A 66 -2.51 -2.02 22.42
C LYS A 66 -3.36 -1.74 21.17
N ILE A 67 -3.00 -2.33 20.04
CA ILE A 67 -3.78 -2.22 18.81
C ILE A 67 -5.01 -3.12 18.95
N PRO A 68 -6.23 -2.60 18.74
CA PRO A 68 -7.43 -3.43 18.79
C PRO A 68 -7.40 -4.56 17.75
N ASP A 69 -7.94 -5.73 18.13
CA ASP A 69 -7.94 -6.94 17.29
C ASP A 69 -8.64 -6.77 15.93
N ASP A 70 -9.61 -5.86 15.86
CA ASP A 70 -10.41 -5.53 14.67
C ASP A 70 -9.83 -4.36 13.87
N THR A 71 -8.70 -3.80 14.31
CA THR A 71 -8.01 -2.71 13.61
C THR A 71 -6.96 -3.27 12.65
N CYS A 72 -7.12 -3.00 11.36
CA CYS A 72 -6.07 -3.21 10.36
C CYS A 72 -4.99 -2.13 10.48
N LEU A 73 -3.73 -2.53 10.46
CA LEU A 73 -2.58 -1.63 10.44
C LEU A 73 -2.41 -1.01 9.06
N HIS A 74 -2.30 0.32 9.02
CA HIS A 74 -2.04 1.10 7.82
C HIS A 74 -0.72 1.84 8.00
N PHE A 75 0.38 1.23 7.59
CA PHE A 75 1.72 1.76 7.90
C PHE A 75 2.01 3.12 7.27
N ALA A 76 1.31 3.47 6.18
CA ALA A 76 1.37 4.80 5.61
C ALA A 76 0.96 5.89 6.63
N GLU A 77 0.00 5.61 7.51
CA GLU A 77 -0.46 6.54 8.55
C GLU A 77 0.61 6.69 9.64
N TYR A 78 1.20 5.59 10.09
CA TYR A 78 2.25 5.62 11.12
C TYR A 78 3.56 6.27 10.62
N LYS A 79 3.90 6.12 9.33
CA LYS A 79 5.05 6.81 8.74
C LYS A 79 4.89 8.32 8.74
N LYS A 80 3.67 8.87 8.69
CA LYS A 80 3.45 10.33 8.78
C LYS A 80 3.80 10.88 10.17
N LEU A 81 3.73 10.05 11.21
CA LEU A 81 4.08 10.43 12.59
C LEU A 81 5.59 10.69 12.76
N LEU A 82 6.42 10.36 11.77
CA LEU A 82 7.85 10.69 11.76
C LEU A 82 8.11 12.19 11.52
N SER A 83 7.12 12.94 11.02
CA SER A 83 7.24 14.38 10.79
C SER A 83 6.66 15.20 11.94
N SER A 84 7.47 16.00 12.63
CA SER A 84 6.99 16.85 13.74
C SER A 84 5.96 17.88 13.27
N LYS A 85 6.06 18.36 12.01
CA LYS A 85 5.06 19.25 11.41
C LYS A 85 3.70 18.55 11.33
N HIS A 86 3.67 17.31 10.85
CA HIS A 86 2.42 16.58 10.71
C HIS A 86 1.85 16.18 12.08
N VAL A 87 2.69 15.76 13.01
CA VAL A 87 2.31 15.50 14.41
C VAL A 87 1.63 16.72 15.05
N LYS A 88 2.21 17.93 14.92
CA LYS A 88 1.61 19.18 15.41
C LYS A 88 0.24 19.46 14.78
N ASN A 89 0.09 19.20 13.48
CA ASN A 89 -1.18 19.35 12.79
C ASN A 89 -2.24 18.36 13.34
N ILE A 90 -1.85 17.12 13.61
CA ILE A 90 -2.74 16.11 14.21
C ILE A 90 -3.12 16.53 15.64
N GLU A 91 -2.17 17.01 16.45
CA GLU A 91 -2.42 17.51 17.82
C GLU A 91 -3.48 18.61 17.85
N LEU A 92 -3.36 19.59 16.96
CA LEU A 92 -4.34 20.67 16.85
C LEU A 92 -5.72 20.13 16.47
N ALA A 93 -5.80 19.20 15.51
CA ALA A 93 -7.03 18.54 15.11
C ALA A 93 -7.65 17.72 16.25
N PHE A 94 -6.82 17.01 17.00
CA PHE A 94 -7.25 16.18 18.11
C PHE A 94 -7.87 17.03 19.23
N VAL A 95 -7.21 18.13 19.62
CA VAL A 95 -7.73 19.06 20.63
C VAL A 95 -9.06 19.69 20.19
N GLN A 96 -9.15 20.13 18.93
CA GLN A 96 -10.38 20.72 18.40
C GLN A 96 -11.52 19.71 18.29
N LYS A 97 -11.23 18.49 17.85
CA LYS A 97 -12.20 17.39 17.79
C LYS A 97 -12.79 17.14 19.17
N SER A 98 -11.95 17.01 20.20
CA SER A 98 -12.42 16.82 21.59
C SER A 98 -13.22 18.01 22.12
N ALA A 99 -12.92 19.23 21.67
CA ALA A 99 -13.66 20.42 22.05
C ALA A 99 -15.05 20.52 21.38
N ILE A 100 -15.20 20.00 20.15
CA ILE A 100 -16.42 20.06 19.34
C ILE A 100 -17.31 18.84 19.60
N PHE A 101 -16.74 17.65 19.74
CA PHE A 101 -17.44 16.38 19.89
C PHE A 101 -17.21 15.84 21.30
N SER A 102 -18.05 16.26 22.25
CA SER A 102 -17.93 15.90 23.67
C SER A 102 -18.37 14.46 24.00
N SER A 103 -19.04 13.79 23.07
CA SER A 103 -19.41 12.36 23.12
C SER A 103 -19.79 11.85 21.73
N ASP A 104 -20.07 10.56 21.60
CA ASP A 104 -20.45 9.90 20.33
C ASP A 104 -21.77 10.40 19.70
N THR A 105 -22.50 11.29 20.39
CA THR A 105 -23.80 11.81 19.91
C THR A 105 -23.95 13.32 20.06
N GLN A 106 -22.99 14.01 20.69
CA GLN A 106 -23.08 15.43 20.98
C GLN A 106 -22.07 16.23 20.16
N ILE A 107 -22.55 17.35 19.64
CA ILE A 107 -21.76 18.29 18.85
C ILE A 107 -21.98 19.72 19.37
N ASN A 108 -20.89 20.45 19.57
CA ASN A 108 -20.91 21.87 19.86
C ASN A 108 -20.81 22.66 18.54
N LEU A 109 -21.97 23.05 18.01
CA LEU A 109 -22.07 23.77 16.73
C LEU A 109 -21.42 25.15 16.79
N GLU A 110 -21.47 25.85 17.93
CA GLU A 110 -20.85 27.17 18.09
C GLU A 110 -19.34 27.09 17.96
N LYS A 111 -18.69 26.10 18.60
CA LYS A 111 -17.25 25.89 18.46
C LYS A 111 -16.86 25.50 17.04
N LEU A 112 -17.67 24.68 16.36
CA LEU A 112 -17.43 24.34 14.96
C LEU A 112 -17.56 25.58 14.04
N GLU A 113 -18.53 26.45 14.28
CA GLU A 113 -18.71 27.71 13.55
C GLU A 113 -17.50 28.64 13.73
N ILE A 114 -17.08 28.86 14.98
CA ILE A 114 -15.91 29.68 15.32
C ILE A 114 -14.65 29.13 14.65
N LEU A 115 -14.49 27.81 14.65
CA LEU A 115 -13.35 27.16 13.99
C LEU A 115 -13.34 27.41 12.49
N LEU A 116 -14.47 27.17 11.82
CA LEU A 116 -14.58 27.32 10.37
C LEU A 116 -14.44 28.80 9.94
N ASP A 117 -14.87 29.73 10.77
CA ASP A 117 -14.74 31.16 10.50
C ASP A 117 -13.38 31.74 10.91
N GLY A 118 -12.69 31.15 11.88
CA GLY A 118 -11.42 31.68 12.40
C GLY A 118 -10.16 31.21 11.68
N ASP A 119 -10.26 30.22 10.78
CA ASP A 119 -9.08 29.58 10.18
C ASP A 119 -8.51 30.37 8.98
N GLU A 120 -7.23 30.74 9.08
CA GLU A 120 -6.49 31.51 8.06
C GLU A 120 -5.83 30.63 6.99
N LEU A 121 -5.78 29.31 7.16
CA LEU A 121 -5.15 28.37 6.22
C LEU A 121 -6.09 28.02 5.06
N LEU A 122 -7.39 28.22 5.22
CA LEU A 122 -8.37 28.07 4.15
C LEU A 122 -8.39 29.29 3.24
N ASN A 123 -8.50 29.07 1.93
CA ASN A 123 -8.86 30.19 1.04
C ASN A 123 -10.35 30.55 1.18
N GLU A 124 -10.69 31.79 0.81
CA GLU A 124 -12.05 32.35 0.88
C GLU A 124 -13.13 31.45 0.27
N LYS A 125 -12.82 30.79 -0.86
CA LYS A 125 -13.78 29.93 -1.55
C LYS A 125 -14.05 28.64 -0.74
N GLU A 126 -13.00 28.04 -0.19
CA GLU A 126 -13.12 26.84 0.63
C GLU A 126 -13.81 27.12 1.95
N LYS A 127 -13.43 28.21 2.61
CA LYS A 127 -14.05 28.70 3.83
C LYS A 127 -15.54 28.93 3.65
N LYS A 128 -15.93 29.70 2.62
CA LYS A 128 -17.33 29.91 2.26
C LYS A 128 -18.08 28.60 2.01
N SER A 129 -17.48 27.68 1.25
CA SER A 129 -18.10 26.39 0.95
C SER A 129 -18.36 25.55 2.21
N LEU A 130 -17.46 25.57 3.19
CA LEU A 130 -17.61 24.84 4.45
C LEU A 130 -18.65 25.52 5.36
N LEU A 131 -18.65 26.85 5.45
CA LEU A 131 -19.64 27.63 6.21
C LEU A 131 -21.07 27.47 5.64
N ASP A 132 -21.23 27.53 4.31
CA ASP A 132 -22.53 27.30 3.65
C ASP A 132 -23.08 25.89 3.95
N GLU A 133 -22.20 24.90 4.08
CA GLU A 133 -22.61 23.56 4.50
C GLU A 133 -22.91 23.47 6.00
N PHE A 134 -22.09 24.10 6.84
CA PHE A 134 -22.33 24.22 8.27
C PHE A 134 -23.72 24.83 8.56
N HIS A 135 -24.06 25.96 7.95
CA HIS A 135 -25.36 26.61 8.15
C HIS A 135 -26.52 25.70 7.72
N ARG A 136 -26.38 24.95 6.63
CA ARG A 136 -27.37 23.93 6.23
C ARG A 136 -27.54 22.84 7.30
N ILE A 137 -26.47 22.41 7.96
CA ILE A 137 -26.55 21.41 9.05
C ILE A 137 -27.21 22.04 10.28
N LYS A 138 -26.76 23.24 10.69
CA LYS A 138 -27.23 23.98 11.86
C LYS A 138 -28.74 24.23 11.79
N ASP A 139 -29.22 24.74 10.66
CA ASP A 139 -30.61 25.17 10.47
C ASP A 139 -31.56 24.02 10.05
N SER A 140 -31.03 22.83 9.74
CA SER A 140 -31.86 21.69 9.38
C SER A 140 -32.69 21.15 10.55
N GLU A 141 -33.91 20.70 10.27
CA GLU A 141 -34.79 20.00 11.23
C GLU A 141 -34.52 18.48 11.27
N ILE A 142 -33.25 18.08 11.20
CA ILE A 142 -32.86 16.66 11.33
C ILE A 142 -32.55 16.29 12.78
N ALA A 143 -32.58 14.99 13.08
CA ALA A 143 -32.23 14.47 14.39
C ALA A 143 -30.79 14.85 14.80
N MET A 144 -30.55 15.06 16.10
CA MET A 144 -29.22 15.43 16.61
C MET A 144 -28.13 14.42 16.23
N THR A 145 -28.44 13.13 16.19
CA THR A 145 -27.52 12.09 15.73
C THR A 145 -27.12 12.28 14.26
N GLU A 146 -28.04 12.73 13.42
CA GLU A 146 -27.73 13.03 12.01
C GLU A 146 -26.92 14.33 11.88
N LYS A 147 -27.22 15.35 12.69
CA LYS A 147 -26.38 16.57 12.79
C LYS A 147 -24.96 16.24 13.22
N TYR A 148 -24.80 15.34 14.20
CA TYR A 148 -23.50 14.85 14.65
C TYR A 148 -22.72 14.21 13.50
N GLN A 149 -23.32 13.25 12.77
CA GLN A 149 -22.63 12.58 11.67
C GLN A 149 -22.22 13.55 10.56
N LYS A 150 -23.13 14.44 10.14
CA LYS A 150 -22.82 15.47 9.13
C LYS A 150 -21.76 16.46 9.61
N GLY A 151 -21.81 16.84 10.89
CA GLY A 151 -20.82 17.71 11.51
C GLY A 151 -19.43 17.05 11.58
N LYS A 152 -19.37 15.75 11.90
CA LYS A 152 -18.14 14.96 11.87
C LYS A 152 -17.56 14.88 10.45
N GLU A 153 -18.39 14.60 9.45
CA GLU A 153 -17.96 14.61 8.04
C GLU A 153 -17.44 15.99 7.61
N LEU A 154 -18.09 17.07 8.04
CA LEU A 154 -17.67 18.43 7.75
C LEU A 154 -16.32 18.76 8.42
N PHE A 155 -16.15 18.41 9.69
CA PHE A 155 -14.89 18.57 10.41
C PHE A 155 -13.75 17.80 9.74
N ASN A 156 -13.97 16.53 9.37
CA ASN A 156 -12.98 15.73 8.65
C ASN A 156 -12.58 16.35 7.29
N ARG A 157 -13.51 16.99 6.58
CA ARG A 157 -13.20 17.73 5.34
C ARG A 157 -12.41 19.01 5.62
N TYR A 158 -12.73 19.70 6.72
CA TYR A 158 -12.00 20.88 7.16
C TYR A 158 -10.55 20.53 7.49
N THR A 159 -10.29 19.58 8.40
CA THR A 159 -8.92 19.21 8.81
C THR A 159 -8.08 18.72 7.64
N LYS A 160 -8.70 17.98 6.70
CA LYS A 160 -8.02 17.52 5.50
C LYS A 160 -7.58 18.66 4.58
N LYS A 161 -8.34 19.75 4.51
CA LYS A 161 -8.01 20.92 3.69
C LYS A 161 -7.04 21.86 4.39
N ALA A 162 -7.29 22.18 5.65
CA ALA A 162 -6.49 23.14 6.41
C ALA A 162 -5.11 22.56 6.78
N TRP A 163 -5.07 21.28 7.15
CA TRP A 163 -3.91 20.68 7.81
C TRP A 163 -3.41 19.39 7.17
N GLU A 164 -4.05 18.91 6.10
CA GLU A 164 -3.76 17.63 5.46
C GLU A 164 -3.90 16.43 6.41
N VAL A 165 -4.74 16.56 7.45
CA VAL A 165 -5.02 15.53 8.46
C VAL A 165 -6.39 14.92 8.21
N ASP A 166 -6.45 13.59 8.14
CA ASP A 166 -7.71 12.85 8.09
C ASP A 166 -8.02 12.05 9.37
N GLU A 167 -9.19 11.40 9.41
CA GLU A 167 -9.63 10.65 10.60
C GLU A 167 -8.69 9.52 10.97
N LYS A 168 -8.06 8.90 9.97
CA LYS A 168 -7.16 7.78 10.22
C LYS A 168 -5.83 8.24 10.80
N ASP A 169 -5.35 9.40 10.37
CA ASP A 169 -4.18 10.05 10.98
C ASP A 169 -4.39 10.28 12.48
N MET A 170 -5.58 10.75 12.87
CA MET A 170 -5.94 10.91 14.30
C MET A 170 -6.01 9.56 15.03
N SER A 171 -6.67 8.55 14.46
CA SER A 171 -6.74 7.21 15.06
C SER A 171 -5.36 6.55 15.20
N GLY A 172 -4.48 6.74 14.22
CA GLY A 172 -3.10 6.24 14.29
C GLY A 172 -2.28 6.97 15.36
N TYR A 173 -2.46 8.28 15.50
CA TYR A 173 -1.82 9.09 16.54
C TYR A 173 -2.27 8.68 17.96
N GLU A 174 -3.56 8.41 18.15
CA GLU A 174 -4.13 7.97 19.44
C GLU A 174 -3.44 6.71 20.01
N LEU A 175 -2.97 5.80 19.15
CA LEU A 175 -2.27 4.57 19.56
C LEU A 175 -0.93 4.83 20.26
N PHE A 176 -0.31 5.99 20.02
CA PHE A 176 1.02 6.33 20.53
C PHE A 176 0.99 7.37 21.65
N LEU A 177 -0.20 7.69 22.17
CA LEU A 177 -0.37 8.49 23.37
C LEU A 177 0.06 7.71 24.61
N ASN A 178 0.82 8.38 25.49
CA ASN A 178 1.19 7.83 26.79
C ASN A 178 0.02 7.92 27.80
N SER A 179 0.24 7.47 29.03
CA SER A 179 -0.79 7.50 30.09
C SER A 179 -1.25 8.90 30.51
N GLN A 180 -0.56 9.95 30.06
CA GLN A 180 -0.89 11.36 30.27
C GLN A 180 -1.50 12.01 29.02
N GLU A 181 -1.92 11.21 28.03
CA GLU A 181 -2.46 11.68 26.75
C GLU A 181 -1.50 12.56 25.95
N GLN A 182 -0.19 12.32 26.11
CA GLN A 182 0.85 13.01 25.35
C GLN A 182 1.51 12.05 24.35
N PHE A 183 1.73 12.52 23.13
CA PHE A 183 2.45 11.78 22.12
C PHE A 183 3.94 11.70 22.44
N ASP A 184 4.51 10.51 22.25
CA ASP A 184 5.95 10.29 22.38
C ASP A 184 6.45 9.52 21.15
N ILE A 185 7.31 10.17 20.37
CA ILE A 185 7.93 9.58 19.17
C ILE A 185 8.74 8.32 19.49
N ARG A 186 9.22 8.15 20.73
CA ARG A 186 9.92 6.93 21.16
C ARG A 186 9.02 5.70 21.13
N ASN A 187 7.70 5.86 21.30
CA ASN A 187 6.74 4.77 21.15
C ASN A 187 6.62 4.32 19.70
N VAL A 188 6.61 5.28 18.75
CA VAL A 188 6.61 5.02 17.30
C VAL A 188 7.92 4.35 16.88
N HIS A 189 9.05 4.83 17.41
CA HIS A 189 10.37 4.23 17.17
C HIS A 189 10.42 2.77 17.66
N SER A 190 10.00 2.53 18.90
CA SER A 190 9.91 1.18 19.47
C SER A 190 8.98 0.26 18.66
N PHE A 191 7.87 0.79 18.15
CA PHE A 191 6.95 0.08 17.26
C PHE A 191 7.64 -0.41 15.98
N PHE A 192 8.36 0.47 15.29
CA PHE A 192 9.06 0.10 14.07
C PHE A 192 10.28 -0.81 14.31
N LEU A 193 10.95 -0.68 15.46
CA LEU A 193 12.03 -1.60 15.85
C LEU A 193 11.50 -3.02 16.07
N GLU A 194 10.42 -3.18 16.82
CA GLU A 194 9.81 -4.49 17.06
C GLU A 194 9.21 -5.06 15.78
N LEU A 195 8.60 -4.22 14.92
CA LEU A 195 8.14 -4.64 13.60
C LEU A 195 9.30 -5.20 12.76
N LYS A 196 10.43 -4.48 12.69
CA LYS A 196 11.62 -4.93 11.97
C LYS A 196 12.07 -6.30 12.46
N LYS A 197 12.19 -6.47 13.78
CA LYS A 197 12.60 -7.73 14.39
C LYS A 197 11.69 -8.90 14.00
N ILE A 198 10.37 -8.71 14.10
CA ILE A 198 9.40 -9.75 13.75
C ILE A 198 9.49 -10.11 12.27
N LEU A 199 9.64 -9.12 11.39
CA LEU A 199 9.80 -9.37 9.96
C LEU A 199 11.12 -10.10 9.65
N GLU A 200 12.22 -9.75 10.31
CA GLU A 200 13.51 -10.45 10.17
C GLU A 200 13.43 -11.92 10.59
N GLU A 201 12.80 -12.21 11.74
CA GLU A 201 12.67 -13.56 12.30
C GLU A 201 11.63 -14.44 11.55
N ALA A 202 10.74 -13.83 10.78
CA ALA A 202 9.70 -14.52 10.03
C ALA A 202 10.23 -15.19 8.76
N SER A 203 9.77 -16.41 8.50
CA SER A 203 10.11 -17.17 7.29
C SER A 203 9.10 -16.89 6.19
N PHE A 204 9.43 -15.90 5.37
CA PHE A 204 8.72 -15.61 4.13
C PHE A 204 9.70 -15.18 3.05
N VAL A 205 9.21 -15.24 1.82
CA VAL A 205 9.94 -14.82 0.63
C VAL A 205 9.24 -13.64 -0.02
N ILE A 206 10.00 -12.64 -0.42
CA ILE A 206 9.53 -11.48 -1.18
C ILE A 206 9.74 -11.75 -2.67
N LEU A 207 8.71 -11.48 -3.46
CA LEU A 207 8.76 -11.44 -4.91
C LEU A 207 8.29 -10.07 -5.37
N ASN A 208 8.96 -9.49 -6.36
CA ASN A 208 8.57 -8.18 -6.88
C ASN A 208 8.52 -8.16 -8.41
N THR A 209 7.51 -7.50 -8.97
CA THR A 209 7.45 -7.21 -10.40
C THR A 209 7.07 -5.74 -10.59
N ASP A 210 8.00 -4.96 -11.11
CA ASP A 210 7.78 -3.56 -11.46
C ASP A 210 7.57 -3.40 -12.96
N TYR A 211 6.60 -2.58 -13.32
CA TYR A 211 6.33 -2.11 -14.66
C TYR A 211 6.69 -0.62 -14.73
N ILE A 212 7.55 -0.30 -15.69
CA ILE A 212 8.04 1.06 -15.94
C ILE A 212 7.85 1.35 -17.42
N ASN A 213 7.11 2.41 -17.72
CA ASN A 213 6.84 2.80 -19.09
C ASN A 213 6.94 4.31 -19.24
N LEU A 214 7.70 4.78 -20.24
CA LEU A 214 7.67 6.18 -20.63
C LEU A 214 6.34 6.45 -21.35
N LYS A 215 5.50 7.32 -20.79
CA LYS A 215 4.23 7.68 -21.41
C LYS A 215 4.48 8.30 -22.78
N LYS A 216 3.89 7.69 -23.81
CA LYS A 216 3.97 8.13 -25.19
C LYS A 216 2.58 8.60 -25.63
N PRO A 217 2.45 9.77 -26.28
CA PRO A 217 1.19 10.16 -26.90
C PRO A 217 0.84 9.16 -28.01
N TYR A 218 -0.45 8.88 -28.21
CA TYR A 218 -0.90 8.01 -29.29
C TYR A 218 -1.75 8.79 -30.30
N LEU A 219 -1.83 8.25 -31.52
CA LEU A 219 -2.69 8.80 -32.56
C LEU A 219 -4.09 8.21 -32.39
N ALA A 220 -5.08 9.04 -32.03
CA ALA A 220 -6.48 8.60 -31.90
C ALA A 220 -7.02 8.05 -33.24
N ASN A 221 -7.96 7.11 -33.17
CA ASN A 221 -8.60 6.47 -34.32
C ASN A 221 -9.41 7.48 -35.16
N ARG A 222 -9.32 7.44 -36.49
CA ARG A 222 -9.89 8.47 -37.39
C ARG A 222 -10.45 7.92 -38.69
N LYS A 223 -11.31 8.71 -39.33
CA LYS A 223 -11.62 8.59 -40.76
C LYS A 223 -10.43 9.11 -41.58
N ASN A 224 -10.16 8.52 -42.75
CA ASN A 224 -8.98 8.75 -43.60
C ASN A 224 -8.66 10.23 -43.95
N THR A 225 -9.56 11.16 -43.73
CA THR A 225 -9.43 12.58 -44.10
C THR A 225 -9.10 13.52 -42.93
N ALA A 226 -8.98 13.03 -41.69
CA ALA A 226 -8.76 13.88 -40.51
C ALA A 226 -7.26 14.03 -40.16
N PRO A 227 -6.81 15.25 -39.76
CA PRO A 227 -5.40 15.55 -39.50
C PRO A 227 -4.80 14.77 -38.32
N HIS A 228 -3.46 14.67 -38.30
CA HIS A 228 -2.69 14.09 -37.20
C HIS A 228 -2.66 14.94 -35.94
N ILE A 229 -3.67 14.76 -35.10
CA ILE A 229 -3.71 15.29 -33.73
C ILE A 229 -3.15 14.21 -32.77
N PRO A 230 -1.98 14.43 -32.15
CA PRO A 230 -1.48 13.59 -31.07
C PRO A 230 -2.38 13.73 -29.84
N SER A 231 -2.59 12.64 -29.11
CA SER A 231 -3.17 12.73 -27.77
C SER A 231 -2.18 13.44 -26.84
N ASN A 232 -2.67 13.98 -25.73
CA ASN A 232 -1.80 14.26 -24.59
C ASN A 232 -1.22 12.91 -24.09
N ALA A 233 0.05 12.89 -23.69
CA ALA A 233 0.72 11.69 -23.15
C ALA A 233 0.04 11.14 -21.88
N ASN A 234 -0.74 11.98 -21.18
CA ASN A 234 -1.57 11.59 -20.05
C ASN A 234 -2.90 10.93 -20.43
N ILE A 235 -3.28 10.93 -21.71
CA ILE A 235 -4.45 10.21 -22.18
C ILE A 235 -4.04 8.75 -22.35
N LEU A 236 -4.76 7.87 -21.66
CA LEU A 236 -4.58 6.44 -21.79
C LEU A 236 -4.86 5.98 -23.23
N PRO A 237 -4.04 5.07 -23.81
CA PRO A 237 -4.32 4.48 -25.10
C PRO A 237 -5.73 3.87 -25.16
N ALA A 238 -6.31 3.85 -26.36
CA ALA A 238 -7.62 3.23 -26.56
C ALA A 238 -7.64 1.79 -26.03
N LYS A 239 -8.75 1.35 -25.43
CA LYS A 239 -8.86 0.04 -24.74
C LYS A 239 -8.47 -1.15 -25.63
N ASN A 240 -8.63 -1.03 -26.95
CA ASN A 240 -8.28 -2.06 -27.93
C ASN A 240 -6.78 -2.12 -28.30
N LEU A 241 -6.00 -1.10 -27.91
CA LEU A 241 -4.55 -1.01 -28.22
C LEU A 241 -3.65 -1.36 -27.04
N ARG A 242 -4.17 -1.35 -25.81
CA ARG A 242 -3.38 -1.60 -24.61
C ARG A 242 -3.89 -2.81 -23.84
N LYS A 243 -2.95 -3.64 -23.39
CA LYS A 243 -3.18 -4.45 -22.19
C LYS A 243 -2.97 -3.54 -20.98
N ALA A 244 -3.87 -3.59 -20.01
CA ALA A 244 -3.74 -2.81 -18.78
C ALA A 244 -2.47 -3.22 -18.03
N GLU A 245 -1.80 -2.25 -17.40
CA GLU A 245 -0.56 -2.47 -16.65
C GLU A 245 -0.72 -3.55 -15.57
N PRO A 246 -1.81 -3.58 -14.76
CA PRO A 246 -2.04 -4.66 -13.79
C PRO A 246 -2.04 -6.05 -14.41
N ARG A 247 -2.63 -6.20 -15.60
CA ARG A 247 -2.69 -7.50 -16.29
C ARG A 247 -1.30 -7.98 -16.68
N VAL A 248 -0.50 -7.10 -17.29
CA VAL A 248 0.85 -7.44 -17.78
C VAL A 248 1.76 -7.78 -16.60
N THR A 249 1.72 -6.95 -15.57
CA THR A 249 2.51 -7.17 -14.35
C THR A 249 2.12 -8.45 -13.64
N MET A 250 0.81 -8.74 -13.49
CA MET A 250 0.35 -9.97 -12.85
C MET A 250 0.81 -11.24 -13.59
N LYS A 251 0.74 -11.26 -14.94
CA LYS A 251 1.23 -12.42 -15.71
C LYS A 251 2.72 -12.68 -15.44
N ARG A 252 3.53 -11.63 -15.42
CA ARG A 252 4.96 -11.73 -15.13
C ARG A 252 5.23 -12.09 -13.66
N HIS A 253 4.42 -11.59 -12.75
CA HIS A 253 4.52 -11.92 -11.34
C HIS A 253 4.20 -13.40 -11.09
N LEU A 254 3.22 -13.96 -11.81
CA LEU A 254 2.91 -15.39 -11.76
C LEU A 254 4.04 -16.27 -12.32
N ASP A 255 4.81 -15.80 -13.32
CA ASP A 255 6.04 -16.51 -13.73
C ASP A 255 7.00 -16.65 -12.56
N ILE A 256 7.35 -15.55 -11.90
CA ILE A 256 8.35 -15.57 -10.83
C ILE A 256 7.85 -16.31 -9.59
N LEU A 257 6.53 -16.29 -9.33
CA LEU A 257 5.90 -17.06 -8.26
C LEU A 257 5.97 -18.57 -8.53
N ILE A 258 5.64 -19.02 -9.74
CA ILE A 258 5.78 -20.44 -10.09
C ILE A 258 7.25 -20.86 -10.02
N GLU A 259 8.17 -20.04 -10.54
CA GLU A 259 9.61 -20.30 -10.44
C GLU A 259 10.05 -20.47 -8.99
N PHE A 260 9.65 -19.58 -8.08
CA PHE A 260 9.91 -19.73 -6.65
C PHE A 260 9.38 -21.05 -6.10
N LEU A 261 8.11 -21.37 -6.34
CA LEU A 261 7.45 -22.54 -5.74
C LEU A 261 8.03 -23.89 -6.21
N ILE A 262 8.60 -23.92 -7.41
CA ILE A 262 9.22 -25.13 -7.97
C ILE A 262 10.75 -25.06 -7.93
N SER A 263 11.33 -24.04 -7.28
CA SER A 263 12.78 -23.93 -7.12
C SER A 263 13.27 -24.74 -5.93
N ARG A 264 14.41 -25.40 -6.12
CA ARG A 264 15.12 -26.13 -5.07
C ARG A 264 16.60 -25.77 -5.10
N LYS A 265 17.17 -25.48 -3.94
CA LYS A 265 18.62 -25.30 -3.79
C LYS A 265 19.31 -26.65 -3.64
N VAL A 266 20.30 -26.91 -4.47
CA VAL A 266 21.22 -28.07 -4.39
C VAL A 266 22.64 -27.52 -4.46
N ASP A 267 23.43 -27.76 -3.41
CA ASP A 267 24.80 -27.26 -3.27
C ASP A 267 24.94 -25.74 -3.50
N GLY A 268 23.96 -24.97 -3.02
CA GLY A 268 23.93 -23.51 -3.15
C GLY A 268 23.42 -22.99 -4.50
N VAL A 269 23.18 -23.87 -5.48
CA VAL A 269 22.65 -23.51 -6.81
C VAL A 269 21.14 -23.78 -6.85
N SER A 270 20.37 -22.86 -7.43
CA SER A 270 18.92 -23.01 -7.58
C SER A 270 18.57 -23.74 -8.88
N TYR A 271 17.69 -24.74 -8.79
CA TYR A 271 17.19 -25.55 -9.91
C TYR A 271 15.66 -25.59 -9.90
N LEU A 272 15.05 -25.72 -11.09
CA LEU A 272 13.62 -26.01 -11.20
C LEU A 272 13.41 -27.53 -11.08
N ASP A 273 12.65 -27.96 -10.07
CA ASP A 273 12.35 -29.36 -9.81
C ASP A 273 11.00 -29.74 -10.46
N GLU A 274 11.06 -30.63 -11.44
CA GLU A 274 9.88 -31.08 -12.21
C GLU A 274 8.84 -31.85 -11.37
N ASN A 275 9.21 -32.33 -10.17
CA ASN A 275 8.32 -33.07 -9.28
C ASN A 275 7.58 -32.16 -8.30
N LEU A 276 8.11 -30.97 -8.00
CA LEU A 276 7.47 -30.04 -7.05
C LEU A 276 6.07 -29.58 -7.47
N PRO A 277 5.73 -29.41 -8.77
CA PRO A 277 4.35 -29.12 -9.15
C PRO A 277 3.33 -30.14 -8.64
N ASP A 278 3.71 -31.37 -8.31
CA ASP A 278 2.79 -32.38 -7.78
C ASP A 278 2.59 -32.30 -6.26
N SER A 279 3.35 -31.46 -5.56
CA SER A 279 3.37 -31.40 -4.10
C SER A 279 3.41 -29.99 -3.54
N VAL A 280 3.51 -28.95 -4.37
CA VAL A 280 3.57 -27.55 -3.94
C VAL A 280 2.52 -26.74 -4.66
N TYR A 281 1.76 -25.96 -3.89
CA TYR A 281 0.76 -25.05 -4.43
C TYR A 281 0.58 -23.83 -3.54
N THR A 282 -0.01 -22.77 -4.09
CA THR A 282 -0.23 -21.51 -3.39
C THR A 282 -1.66 -21.03 -3.53
N LYS A 283 -2.13 -20.38 -2.47
CA LYS A 283 -3.39 -19.64 -2.42
C LYS A 283 -3.07 -18.15 -2.36
N LEU A 284 -3.43 -17.43 -3.40
CA LEU A 284 -3.18 -16.00 -3.52
C LEU A 284 -4.21 -15.20 -2.72
N ARG A 285 -3.73 -14.17 -2.04
CA ARG A 285 -4.49 -13.28 -1.14
C ARG A 285 -4.14 -11.85 -1.52
N PHE A 286 -4.99 -11.23 -2.33
CA PHE A 286 -4.77 -9.86 -2.76
C PHE A 286 -5.38 -8.90 -1.74
N ASP A 287 -4.62 -7.91 -1.30
CA ASP A 287 -5.16 -6.84 -0.45
C ASP A 287 -6.22 -6.04 -1.22
N ALA A 288 -7.46 -6.14 -0.77
CA ALA A 288 -8.59 -5.67 -1.53
C ALA A 288 -9.07 -4.31 -1.02
N ASP A 289 -8.17 -3.34 -0.93
CA ASP A 289 -8.56 -1.99 -0.54
C ASP A 289 -9.13 -1.17 -1.72
N GLY A 290 -10.02 -0.21 -1.43
CA GLY A 290 -10.47 0.79 -2.39
C GLY A 290 -11.76 0.53 -3.20
N LYS A 291 -12.43 1.64 -3.56
CA LYS A 291 -13.69 1.71 -4.33
C LYS A 291 -13.53 1.39 -5.84
N GLN A 292 -12.31 1.19 -6.34
CA GLN A 292 -12.01 0.95 -7.76
C GLN A 292 -11.88 -0.54 -8.06
N PHE A 293 -13.01 -1.20 -8.30
CA PHE A 293 -13.09 -2.62 -8.67
C PHE A 293 -12.47 -2.96 -10.05
N GLU A 294 -12.08 -1.97 -10.87
CA GLU A 294 -11.63 -2.21 -12.25
C GLU A 294 -10.25 -2.87 -12.34
N ALA A 295 -9.24 -2.39 -11.59
CA ALA A 295 -7.91 -3.03 -11.59
C ALA A 295 -7.96 -4.48 -11.08
N LYS A 296 -8.86 -4.77 -10.14
CA LYS A 296 -9.10 -6.13 -9.62
C LYS A 296 -9.61 -7.08 -10.70
N ASN A 297 -10.34 -6.59 -11.70
CA ASN A 297 -10.78 -7.42 -12.83
C ASN A 297 -9.60 -7.80 -13.74
N ASP A 298 -8.69 -6.87 -14.01
CA ASP A 298 -7.50 -7.16 -14.83
C ASP A 298 -6.58 -8.21 -14.16
N LEU A 299 -6.39 -8.12 -12.84
CA LEU A 299 -5.65 -9.10 -12.06
C LEU A 299 -6.31 -10.49 -12.08
N LYS A 300 -7.63 -10.56 -11.85
CA LYS A 300 -8.40 -11.81 -11.95
C LYS A 300 -8.31 -12.41 -13.34
N MET A 301 -8.49 -11.59 -14.38
CA MET A 301 -8.40 -12.05 -15.76
C MET A 301 -7.00 -12.57 -16.10
N ALA A 302 -5.94 -11.93 -15.61
CA ALA A 302 -4.56 -12.42 -15.78
C ALA A 302 -4.37 -13.78 -15.11
N PHE A 303 -4.84 -13.93 -13.86
CA PHE A 303 -4.79 -15.20 -13.13
C PHE A 303 -5.54 -16.32 -13.88
N HIS A 304 -6.78 -16.07 -14.30
CA HIS A 304 -7.57 -17.06 -15.04
C HIS A 304 -7.01 -17.35 -16.43
N GLU A 305 -6.42 -16.37 -17.12
CA GLU A 305 -5.68 -16.61 -18.37
C GLU A 305 -4.52 -17.58 -18.11
N CYS A 306 -3.75 -17.37 -17.04
CA CYS A 306 -2.66 -18.26 -16.68
C CYS A 306 -3.12 -19.71 -16.39
N LEU A 307 -4.29 -19.89 -15.77
CA LEU A 307 -4.88 -21.23 -15.59
C LEU A 307 -5.40 -21.85 -16.90
N ALA A 308 -5.83 -21.02 -17.85
CA ALA A 308 -6.39 -21.47 -19.11
C ALA A 308 -5.32 -21.86 -20.14
N ILE A 309 -4.20 -21.14 -20.20
CA ILE A 309 -3.18 -21.32 -21.25
C ILE A 309 -1.73 -21.43 -20.73
N GLY A 310 -1.49 -21.27 -19.43
CA GLY A 310 -0.15 -21.19 -18.85
C GLY A 310 0.36 -19.75 -18.74
N THR A 311 1.57 -19.60 -18.20
CA THR A 311 2.26 -18.32 -18.14
C THR A 311 3.19 -18.17 -19.35
N ASP A 312 3.98 -17.09 -19.42
CA ASP A 312 4.91 -16.90 -20.54
C ASP A 312 6.11 -17.88 -20.44
N ARG A 313 6.40 -18.40 -19.24
CA ARG A 313 7.48 -19.38 -18.98
C ARG A 313 7.02 -20.79 -18.66
N PHE A 314 5.81 -20.98 -18.13
CA PHE A 314 5.36 -22.26 -17.61
C PHE A 314 4.10 -22.75 -18.31
N SER A 315 4.05 -24.06 -18.56
CA SER A 315 2.91 -24.70 -19.19
C SER A 315 1.64 -24.57 -18.35
N GLN A 316 0.48 -24.64 -19.00
CA GLN A 316 -0.82 -24.69 -18.31
C GLN A 316 -0.86 -25.80 -17.24
N LYS A 317 -0.30 -26.98 -17.54
CA LYS A 317 -0.29 -28.13 -16.62
C LYS A 317 0.45 -27.79 -15.32
N THR A 318 1.54 -27.04 -15.40
CA THR A 318 2.28 -26.58 -14.23
C THR A 318 1.48 -25.52 -13.47
N ALA A 319 0.97 -24.51 -14.19
CA ALA A 319 0.22 -23.41 -13.60
C ALA A 319 -1.01 -23.90 -12.81
N VAL A 320 -1.80 -24.82 -13.37
CA VAL A 320 -3.00 -25.36 -12.71
C VAL A 320 -2.70 -26.16 -11.44
N LYS A 321 -1.53 -26.80 -11.37
CA LYS A 321 -1.15 -27.55 -10.17
C LYS A 321 -0.63 -26.63 -9.05
N VAL A 322 0.12 -25.60 -9.43
CA VAL A 322 0.82 -24.72 -8.48
C VAL A 322 -0.08 -23.57 -8.01
N LEU A 323 -0.95 -23.05 -8.88
CA LEU A 323 -1.84 -21.92 -8.59
C LEU A 323 -3.25 -22.44 -8.27
N ASP A 324 -3.60 -22.49 -6.98
CA ASP A 324 -4.87 -23.08 -6.52
C ASP A 324 -6.02 -22.06 -6.63
N GLU A 325 -5.90 -20.92 -5.94
CA GLU A 325 -6.95 -19.90 -5.92
C GLU A 325 -6.38 -18.48 -5.83
N ILE A 326 -7.21 -17.51 -6.21
CA ILE A 326 -7.01 -16.09 -5.89
C ILE A 326 -8.22 -15.55 -5.13
N ARG A 327 -7.98 -14.97 -3.95
CA ARG A 327 -9.01 -14.32 -3.13
C ARG A 327 -8.62 -12.88 -2.87
N PHE A 328 -9.63 -12.02 -2.80
CA PHE A 328 -9.50 -10.60 -2.48
C PHE A 328 -9.94 -10.42 -1.04
N ILE A 329 -8.99 -10.04 -0.17
CA ILE A 329 -9.18 -9.96 1.27
C ILE A 329 -9.58 -8.53 1.64
N ARG A 330 -10.73 -8.38 2.28
CA ARG A 330 -11.19 -7.09 2.78
C ARG A 330 -10.61 -6.80 4.15
N LYS A 331 -10.60 -5.53 4.54
CA LYS A 331 -10.09 -5.06 5.84
C LYS A 331 -10.75 -5.72 7.02
N GLU A 332 -12.06 -5.99 6.93
CA GLU A 332 -12.81 -6.61 8.03
C GLU A 332 -12.39 -8.08 8.25
N GLU A 333 -11.70 -8.67 7.26
CA GLU A 333 -11.14 -10.01 7.31
C GLU A 333 -9.68 -10.01 7.81
N VAL A 334 -9.09 -8.83 8.00
CA VAL A 334 -7.74 -8.63 8.54
C VAL A 334 -7.85 -8.37 10.04
N GLY A 335 -7.36 -9.30 10.86
CA GLY A 335 -7.41 -9.19 12.32
C GLY A 335 -7.27 -10.53 13.03
N SER A 336 -6.73 -10.50 14.24
CA SER A 336 -6.42 -11.68 15.09
C SER A 336 -7.64 -12.53 15.42
N LYS A 337 -8.84 -11.93 15.36
CA LYS A 337 -10.14 -12.60 15.59
C LYS A 337 -10.60 -13.50 14.44
N ASN A 338 -10.03 -13.36 13.24
CA ASN A 338 -10.44 -14.10 12.05
C ASN A 338 -9.68 -15.44 11.93
N ASN A 339 -10.26 -16.41 11.21
CA ASN A 339 -9.60 -17.70 10.93
C ASN A 339 -9.67 -18.06 9.42
N PRO A 340 -8.54 -18.08 8.69
CA PRO A 340 -7.23 -17.63 9.16
C PRO A 340 -7.23 -16.11 9.39
N PRO A 341 -6.38 -15.61 10.30
CA PRO A 341 -6.07 -14.19 10.30
C PRO A 341 -5.34 -13.90 8.99
N HIS A 342 -5.55 -12.72 8.44
CA HIS A 342 -4.94 -12.30 7.17
C HIS A 342 -3.85 -11.25 7.42
N CYS A 343 -3.03 -11.42 8.47
CA CYS A 343 -1.99 -10.44 8.82
C CYS A 343 -0.93 -10.27 7.72
N GLY A 344 -0.73 -11.29 6.87
CA GLY A 344 0.11 -11.17 5.68
C GLY A 344 -0.32 -10.04 4.74
N SER A 345 -1.60 -9.60 4.77
CA SER A 345 -2.06 -8.40 4.07
C SER A 345 -1.46 -7.11 4.65
N GLU A 346 -1.34 -7.00 5.97
CA GLU A 346 -0.69 -5.84 6.62
C GLU A 346 0.82 -5.83 6.32
N VAL A 347 1.45 -7.01 6.30
CA VAL A 347 2.88 -7.15 5.96
C VAL A 347 3.15 -6.72 4.52
N VAL A 348 2.36 -7.19 3.55
CA VAL A 348 2.59 -6.86 2.14
C VAL A 348 2.28 -5.39 1.86
N ASP A 349 1.27 -4.78 2.49
CA ASP A 349 1.00 -3.33 2.40
C ASP A 349 2.22 -2.51 2.83
N PHE A 350 2.85 -2.89 3.96
CA PHE A 350 4.06 -2.25 4.43
C PHE A 350 5.21 -2.40 3.43
N LEU A 351 5.54 -3.65 3.09
CA LEU A 351 6.73 -4.01 2.31
C LEU A 351 6.62 -3.59 0.85
N CYS A 352 5.43 -3.60 0.24
CA CYS A 352 5.25 -3.29 -1.17
C CYS A 352 5.82 -1.91 -1.51
N SER A 353 5.50 -0.90 -0.68
CA SER A 353 5.99 0.47 -0.84
C SER A 353 7.52 0.59 -0.78
N LEU A 354 8.18 -0.19 0.10
CA LEU A 354 9.62 -0.19 0.31
C LEU A 354 10.32 -0.91 -0.85
N VAL A 355 9.89 -2.15 -1.13
CA VAL A 355 10.49 -3.04 -2.12
C VAL A 355 10.43 -2.44 -3.53
N CYS A 356 9.29 -1.88 -3.92
CA CYS A 356 9.17 -1.26 -5.24
C CYS A 356 10.01 0.02 -5.36
N SER A 357 10.18 0.78 -4.27
CA SER A 357 11.06 1.96 -4.29
C SER A 357 12.51 1.57 -4.55
N GLU A 358 13.03 0.60 -3.80
CA GLU A 358 14.42 0.13 -3.96
C GLU A 358 14.63 -0.52 -5.34
N THR A 359 13.67 -1.31 -5.79
CA THR A 359 13.71 -1.92 -7.14
C THR A 359 13.76 -0.86 -8.24
N ARG A 360 12.95 0.20 -8.13
CA ARG A 360 12.91 1.30 -9.10
C ARG A 360 14.19 2.14 -9.05
N VAL A 361 14.66 2.51 -7.86
CA VAL A 361 15.89 3.29 -7.70
C VAL A 361 17.07 2.56 -8.31
N SER A 362 17.24 1.28 -7.97
CA SER A 362 18.30 0.43 -8.52
C SER A 362 18.25 0.38 -10.05
N TYR A 363 17.06 0.11 -10.61
CA TYR A 363 16.89 0.00 -12.06
C TYR A 363 17.09 1.33 -12.79
N LEU A 364 16.44 2.42 -12.34
CA LEU A 364 16.51 3.73 -12.99
C LEU A 364 17.91 4.35 -12.90
N THR A 365 18.64 4.09 -11.81
CA THR A 365 20.05 4.47 -11.69
C THR A 365 20.89 3.71 -12.71
N LYS A 366 20.69 2.39 -12.82
CA LYS A 366 21.40 1.52 -13.77
C LYS A 366 21.22 1.97 -15.23
N ILE A 367 20.04 2.46 -15.61
CA ILE A 367 19.76 2.95 -16.97
C ILE A 367 20.02 4.46 -17.15
N GLY A 368 20.55 5.15 -16.13
CA GLY A 368 20.93 6.56 -16.20
C GLY A 368 19.76 7.55 -16.26
N VAL A 369 18.58 7.18 -15.75
CA VAL A 369 17.41 8.08 -15.66
C VAL A 369 17.47 8.96 -14.42
N ILE A 370 18.07 8.46 -13.34
CA ILE A 370 18.30 9.18 -12.08
C ILE A 370 19.75 9.03 -11.64
N SER A 371 20.22 9.92 -10.76
CA SER A 371 21.54 9.82 -10.13
C SER A 371 21.43 9.15 -8.75
N SER A 372 22.47 8.45 -8.32
CA SER A 372 22.56 7.90 -6.96
C SER A 372 22.81 8.97 -5.89
N GLU A 373 23.18 10.19 -6.30
CA GLU A 373 23.36 11.34 -5.40
C GLU A 373 21.99 11.91 -4.99
N ASP A 374 21.07 12.05 -5.95
CA ASP A 374 19.71 12.54 -5.72
C ASP A 374 18.80 11.44 -5.13
N PHE A 375 19.05 10.18 -5.50
CA PHE A 375 18.27 9.01 -5.09
C PHE A 375 19.18 7.92 -4.50
N PRO A 376 19.73 8.11 -3.29
CA PRO A 376 20.65 7.14 -2.70
C PRO A 376 19.96 5.80 -2.38
N PRO A 377 20.62 4.65 -2.62
CA PRO A 377 20.09 3.33 -2.28
C PRO A 377 19.77 3.20 -0.79
N GLY A 378 18.67 2.53 -0.45
CA GLY A 378 18.23 2.34 0.93
C GLY A 378 17.43 3.50 1.52
N LYS A 379 17.45 4.70 0.91
CA LYS A 379 16.71 5.87 1.41
C LYS A 379 15.24 5.58 1.66
N TYR A 380 14.60 4.83 0.76
CA TYR A 380 13.17 4.57 0.84
C TYR A 380 12.81 3.38 1.71
N ALA A 381 13.81 2.55 2.03
CA ALA A 381 13.73 1.46 2.99
C ALA A 381 14.16 1.87 4.42
N THR A 382 14.56 3.12 4.63
CA THR A 382 15.00 3.65 5.93
C THR A 382 14.01 4.64 6.50
N LEU A 383 13.63 4.46 7.76
CA LEU A 383 12.84 5.39 8.53
C LEU A 383 13.78 6.34 9.28
N VAL A 384 13.67 7.62 8.97
CA VAL A 384 14.44 8.70 9.61
C VAL A 384 13.52 9.40 10.61
N PHE A 385 14.03 9.62 11.81
CA PHE A 385 13.33 10.30 12.90
C PHE A 385 13.91 11.72 13.05
N GLU A 386 13.06 12.73 13.27
CA GLU A 386 13.52 14.12 13.40
C GLU A 386 14.25 14.39 14.74
N GLU A 387 14.06 13.54 15.76
CA GLU A 387 14.80 13.57 17.02
C GLU A 387 16.11 12.76 16.92
N GLU A 388 17.03 12.88 17.90
CA GLU A 388 18.28 12.10 18.00
C GLU A 388 18.04 10.60 18.29
N LEU A 389 17.12 9.97 17.56
CA LEU A 389 16.85 8.53 17.59
C LEU A 389 17.57 7.85 16.42
N GLU A 390 17.95 6.59 16.63
CA GLU A 390 18.62 5.79 15.60
C GLU A 390 17.69 5.54 14.40
N GLU A 391 18.22 5.66 13.19
CA GLU A 391 17.50 5.30 11.96
C GLU A 391 17.15 3.81 11.93
N ILE A 392 15.96 3.49 11.42
CA ILE A 392 15.52 2.10 11.29
C ILE A 392 15.49 1.74 9.81
N THR A 393 16.47 0.96 9.36
CA THR A 393 16.52 0.47 7.97
C THR A 393 15.98 -0.94 7.82
N PHE A 394 15.15 -1.15 6.80
CA PHE A 394 14.62 -2.45 6.37
C PHE A 394 15.35 -3.01 5.14
N LYS A 395 16.37 -2.30 4.65
CA LYS A 395 17.09 -2.63 3.42
C LYS A 395 17.67 -4.05 3.45
N ASP A 396 18.44 -4.37 4.49
CA ASP A 396 19.14 -5.66 4.58
C ASP A 396 18.15 -6.84 4.63
N MET A 397 17.06 -6.69 5.39
CA MET A 397 15.98 -7.66 5.45
C MET A 397 15.31 -7.86 4.09
N ILE A 398 15.06 -6.77 3.35
CA ILE A 398 14.51 -6.84 1.99
C ILE A 398 15.49 -7.56 1.06
N GLU A 399 16.78 -7.22 1.10
CA GLU A 399 17.81 -7.86 0.27
C GLU A 399 17.95 -9.35 0.57
N GLU A 400 17.87 -9.75 1.84
CA GLU A 400 17.94 -11.15 2.27
C GLU A 400 16.71 -11.96 1.80
N LYS A 401 15.50 -11.40 1.95
CA LYS A 401 14.24 -12.11 1.69
C LYS A 401 13.75 -11.99 0.25
N LEU A 402 14.30 -11.07 -0.55
CA LEU A 402 13.96 -10.93 -1.97
C LEU A 402 14.52 -12.11 -2.78
N PHE A 403 13.63 -13.00 -3.21
CA PHE A 403 14.02 -14.13 -4.06
C PHE A 403 14.28 -13.70 -5.50
N LEU A 404 13.33 -12.95 -6.08
CA LEU A 404 13.44 -12.47 -7.45
C LEU A 404 12.67 -11.17 -7.63
N SER A 405 13.29 -10.23 -8.34
CA SER A 405 12.64 -9.04 -8.88
C SER A 405 12.66 -9.07 -10.40
N ALA A 406 11.54 -8.66 -11.01
CA ALA A 406 11.42 -8.51 -12.45
C ALA A 406 11.05 -7.06 -12.81
N ILE A 407 11.72 -6.51 -13.82
CA ILE A 407 11.35 -5.23 -14.43
C ILE A 407 10.74 -5.49 -15.80
N ILE A 408 9.58 -4.90 -16.06
CA ILE A 408 8.96 -4.80 -17.38
C ILE A 408 9.17 -3.37 -17.85
N ASP A 409 10.08 -3.20 -18.80
CA ASP A 409 10.46 -1.90 -19.34
C ASP A 409 9.88 -1.69 -20.74
N TYR A 410 9.14 -0.59 -20.92
CA TYR A 410 8.60 -0.12 -22.20
C TYR A 410 9.07 1.30 -22.57
N THR A 411 10.11 1.79 -21.90
CA THR A 411 10.62 3.17 -22.04
C THR A 411 11.06 3.53 -23.47
#